data_AF-A0A3S3U527-F1
#
_entry.id   AF-A0A3S3U527-F1
#
_cell.length_a   1.000
_cell.length_b   1.000
_cell.length_c   1.000
_cell.angle_alpha   90.00
_cell.angle_beta   90.00
_cell.angle_gamma   90.00
#
_symmetry.space_group_name_H-M   'P 1'
#
loop_
_entity.id
_entity.type
_entity.pdbx_description
1 polymer ?
#
loop_
_entity_poly.entity_id
_entity_poly.type
_entity_poly.pdbx_seq_one_letter_code
_entity_poly.pdbx_strand_id
1 'polypeptide(L)'
;MISYTAPLSTDLLLSEAQKEKLYTKLIEQINKDFTLANETVDFAIESAPIDIKLGVQDKIYNLIQHKFAEYLNLLYIIDVPEKDIKALNGNDIAELAEQVTFLILKREWQKVWFRNKY
;
A
#
# COMPACT_ATOMS: atom_id res chain seq x y z
N MET A 1 -5.60 26.76 2.08
CA MET A 1 -5.49 25.71 1.04
C MET A 1 -5.13 24.42 1.75
N ILE A 2 -5.91 23.35 1.58
CA ILE A 2 -5.56 22.04 2.12
C ILE A 2 -4.50 21.47 1.18
N SER A 3 -3.26 21.29 1.65
CA SER A 3 -2.17 20.71 0.87
C SER A 3 -1.94 19.26 1.26
N TYR A 4 -1.80 18.36 0.29
CA TYR A 4 -1.41 16.97 0.54
C TYR A 4 -0.01 16.94 1.18
N THR A 5 0.10 16.32 2.36
CA THR A 5 1.38 16.05 3.01
C THR A 5 1.65 14.56 2.92
N ALA A 6 2.76 14.16 2.31
CA ALA A 6 3.10 12.75 2.19
C ALA A 6 3.43 12.15 3.57
N PRO A 7 2.79 11.06 3.99
CA PRO A 7 3.16 10.37 5.23
C PRO A 7 4.61 9.88 5.18
N LEU A 8 5.25 9.80 6.34
CA LEU A 8 6.65 9.36 6.48
C LEU A 8 6.77 7.86 6.85
N SER A 9 5.68 7.23 7.28
CA SER A 9 5.64 5.81 7.62
C SER A 9 4.22 5.25 7.44
N THR A 10 4.10 3.93 7.39
CA THR A 10 2.81 3.23 7.33
C THR A 10 1.93 3.57 8.53
N ASP A 11 2.49 3.63 9.74
CA ASP A 11 1.71 3.91 10.95
C ASP A 11 1.14 5.33 10.95
N LEU A 12 1.93 6.31 10.48
CA LEU A 12 1.47 7.69 10.30
C LEU A 12 0.37 7.78 9.25
N LEU A 13 0.54 7.08 8.12
CA LEU A 13 -0.44 7.04 7.04
C LEU A 13 -1.78 6.51 7.51
N LEU A 14 -1.78 5.35 8.19
CA LEU A 14 -3.01 4.73 8.66
C LEU A 14 -3.67 5.58 9.75
N SER A 15 -2.88 6.19 10.64
CA SER A 15 -3.38 7.16 11.63
C SER A 15 -4.02 8.39 10.97
N GLU A 16 -3.41 8.93 9.91
CA GLU A 16 -3.95 10.06 9.16
C GLU A 16 -5.27 9.70 8.46
N ALA A 17 -5.33 8.53 7.81
CA ALA A 17 -6.55 8.02 7.18
C ALA A 17 -7.71 7.89 8.17
N GLN A 18 -7.42 7.44 9.41
CA GLN A 18 -8.41 7.40 10.50
C GLN A 18 -8.84 8.79 10.94
N LYS A 19 -7.90 9.72 11.17
CA LYS A 19 -8.18 11.12 11.56
C LYS A 19 -9.04 11.83 10.52
N GLU A 20 -8.80 11.58 9.24
CA GLU A 20 -9.57 12.15 8.14
C GLU A 20 -10.92 11.45 7.89
N LYS A 21 -11.23 10.36 8.62
CA LYS A 21 -12.42 9.52 8.40
C LYS A 21 -12.47 8.91 6.99
N LEU A 22 -11.30 8.61 6.42
CA LEU A 22 -11.13 8.02 5.09
C LEU A 22 -10.56 6.60 5.14
N TYR A 23 -10.37 6.04 6.33
CA TYR A 23 -9.79 4.71 6.53
C TYR A 23 -10.54 3.58 5.81
N THR A 24 -11.87 3.58 5.87
CA THR A 24 -12.69 2.59 5.15
C THR A 24 -12.49 2.69 3.63
N LYS A 25 -12.42 3.92 3.09
CA LYS A 25 -12.13 4.15 1.66
C LYS A 25 -10.72 3.72 1.27
N LEU A 26 -9.76 3.80 2.20
CA LEU A 26 -8.42 3.24 2.00
C LEU A 26 -8.45 1.72 1.89
N ILE A 27 -9.17 1.03 2.79
CA ILE A 27 -9.33 -0.43 2.72
C ILE A 27 -10.01 -0.85 1.41
N GLU A 28 -11.11 -0.20 1.03
CA GLU A 28 -11.81 -0.47 -0.22
C GLU A 28 -10.89 -0.31 -1.44
N GLN A 29 -10.09 0.76 -1.43
CA GLN A 29 -9.17 1.07 -2.51
C GLN A 29 -8.02 0.04 -2.59
N ILE A 30 -7.47 -0.40 -1.45
CA ILE A 30 -6.48 -1.49 -1.38
C ILE A 30 -7.08 -2.77 -1.96
N ASN A 31 -8.24 -3.20 -1.47
CA ASN A 31 -8.89 -4.43 -1.95
C ASN A 31 -9.16 -4.39 -3.45
N LYS A 32 -9.61 -3.23 -3.96
CA LYS A 32 -9.87 -3.02 -5.38
C LYS A 32 -8.61 -3.21 -6.21
N ASP A 33 -7.52 -2.51 -5.89
CA ASP A 33 -6.33 -2.50 -6.73
C ASP A 33 -5.56 -3.84 -6.65
N PHE A 34 -5.54 -4.49 -5.49
CA PHE A 34 -5.01 -5.86 -5.37
C PHE A 34 -5.85 -6.87 -6.15
N THR A 35 -7.18 -6.70 -6.21
CA THR A 35 -8.05 -7.54 -7.05
C THR A 35 -7.81 -7.32 -8.53
N LEU A 36 -7.61 -6.07 -8.98
CA LEU A 36 -7.23 -5.75 -10.36
C LEU A 36 -5.89 -6.39 -10.75
N ALA A 37 -4.98 -6.54 -9.79
CA ALA A 37 -3.70 -7.23 -9.97
C ALA A 37 -3.76 -8.76 -9.88
N ASN A 38 -4.96 -9.34 -9.73
CA ASN A 38 -5.17 -10.77 -9.52
C ASN A 38 -4.45 -11.33 -8.27
N GLU A 39 -4.26 -10.49 -7.25
CA GLU A 39 -3.54 -10.82 -6.03
C GLU A 39 -4.33 -10.38 -4.78
N THR A 40 -5.62 -10.70 -4.73
CA THR A 40 -6.57 -10.30 -3.69
C THR A 40 -6.07 -10.52 -2.25
N VAL A 41 -6.38 -9.56 -1.38
CA VAL A 41 -6.09 -9.55 0.07
C VAL A 41 -7.34 -9.48 0.97
N ASP A 42 -8.52 -9.24 0.38
CA ASP A 42 -9.88 -9.28 1.00
C ASP A 42 -9.99 -8.81 2.45
N PHE A 43 -9.48 -7.60 2.73
CA PHE A 43 -9.55 -7.04 4.07
C PHE A 43 -10.98 -6.57 4.40
N ALA A 44 -11.46 -6.90 5.60
CA ALA A 44 -12.70 -6.33 6.13
C ALA A 44 -12.54 -4.82 6.38
N ILE A 45 -13.61 -4.04 6.20
CA ILE A 45 -13.60 -2.59 6.44
C ILE A 45 -13.31 -2.21 7.90
N GLU A 46 -13.51 -3.16 8.83
CA GLU A 46 -13.27 -3.02 10.27
C GLU A 46 -11.87 -3.55 10.68
N SER A 47 -11.05 -4.01 9.73
CA SER A 47 -9.70 -4.52 10.02
C SER A 47 -8.86 -3.48 10.74
N ALA A 48 -8.04 -3.90 11.71
CA ALA A 48 -7.19 -2.98 12.43
C ALA A 48 -6.03 -2.49 11.53
N PRO A 49 -5.50 -1.26 11.76
CA PRO A 49 -4.35 -0.74 11.02
C PRO A 49 -3.16 -1.69 10.97
N ILE A 50 -2.87 -2.37 12.08
CA ILE A 50 -1.77 -3.33 12.15
C ILE A 50 -2.01 -4.54 11.25
N ASP A 51 -3.25 -5.03 11.16
CA ASP A 51 -3.61 -6.17 10.31
C ASP A 51 -3.49 -5.80 8.82
N ILE A 52 -3.85 -4.57 8.45
CA ILE A 52 -3.63 -4.06 7.09
C ILE A 52 -2.14 -4.01 6.75
N LYS A 53 -1.32 -3.47 7.67
CA LYS A 53 0.14 -3.39 7.46
C LYS A 53 0.74 -4.77 7.28
N LEU A 54 0.49 -5.68 8.23
CA LEU A 54 1.06 -7.03 8.21
C LEU A 54 0.54 -7.86 7.04
N GLY A 55 -0.77 -7.81 6.76
CA GLY A 55 -1.36 -8.55 5.65
C GLY A 55 -0.83 -8.13 4.28
N VAL A 56 -0.62 -6.83 4.06
CA VAL A 56 0.03 -6.35 2.84
C VAL A 56 1.50 -6.79 2.81
N GLN A 57 2.23 -6.63 3.91
CA GLN A 57 3.64 -7.02 3.97
C GLN A 57 3.86 -8.51 3.69
N ASP A 58 3.09 -9.39 4.31
CA ASP A 58 3.15 -10.83 4.07
C ASP A 58 2.83 -11.16 2.61
N LYS A 59 1.83 -10.47 2.03
CA LYS A 59 1.50 -10.62 0.61
C LYS A 59 2.66 -10.22 -0.29
N ILE A 60 3.27 -9.06 -0.04
CA ILE A 60 4.41 -8.56 -0.84
C ILE A 60 5.62 -9.47 -0.68
N TYR A 61 5.92 -9.92 0.54
CA TYR A 61 7.00 -10.87 0.80
C TYR A 61 6.83 -12.14 -0.05
N ASN A 62 5.65 -12.75 -0.02
CA ASN A 62 5.34 -13.93 -0.80
C ASN A 62 5.43 -13.68 -2.32
N LEU A 63 4.98 -12.51 -2.78
CA LEU A 63 5.09 -12.14 -4.20
C LEU A 63 6.54 -11.98 -4.65
N ILE A 64 7.37 -11.28 -3.89
CA ILE A 64 8.79 -11.12 -4.20
C ILE A 64 9.50 -12.48 -4.24
N GLN A 65 9.20 -13.35 -3.27
CA GLN A 65 9.90 -14.63 -3.13
C GLN A 65 9.45 -15.69 -4.14
N HIS A 66 8.15 -15.75 -4.45
CA HIS A 66 7.57 -16.88 -5.18
C HIS A 66 6.90 -16.52 -6.50
N LYS A 67 6.55 -15.24 -6.71
CA LYS A 67 5.70 -14.78 -7.82
C LYS A 67 6.15 -13.41 -8.34
N PHE A 68 7.40 -13.33 -8.78
CA PHE A 68 8.03 -12.05 -9.12
C PHE A 68 7.35 -11.33 -10.29
N ALA A 69 6.77 -12.06 -11.25
CA ALA A 69 6.03 -11.43 -12.35
C ALA A 69 4.75 -10.75 -11.86
N GLU A 70 4.03 -11.40 -10.95
CA GLU A 70 2.82 -10.89 -10.32
C GLU A 70 3.12 -9.72 -9.38
N TYR A 71 4.26 -9.75 -8.69
CA TYR A 71 4.80 -8.59 -7.97
C TYR A 71 4.96 -7.36 -8.87
N LEU A 72 5.61 -7.51 -10.02
CA LEU A 72 5.78 -6.39 -10.96
C LEU A 72 4.44 -5.90 -11.51
N ASN A 73 3.51 -6.82 -11.79
CA ASN A 73 2.15 -6.47 -12.23
C ASN A 73 1.39 -5.66 -11.17
N LEU A 74 1.49 -6.06 -9.90
CA LEU A 74 0.89 -5.34 -8.77
C LEU A 74 1.42 -3.91 -8.66
N LEU A 75 2.75 -3.74 -8.72
CA LEU A 75 3.36 -2.40 -8.67
C LEU A 75 2.88 -1.50 -9.81
N TYR A 76 2.74 -2.06 -11.01
CA TYR A 76 2.24 -1.33 -12.18
C TYR A 76 0.80 -0.85 -12.00
N ILE A 77 -0.10 -1.73 -11.54
CA ILE A 77 -1.52 -1.40 -11.32
C ILE A 77 -1.70 -0.37 -10.22
N ILE A 78 -0.91 -0.48 -9.15
CA ILE A 78 -0.91 0.46 -8.04
C ILE A 78 -0.26 1.80 -8.41
N ASP A 79 0.46 1.85 -9.54
CA ASP A 79 1.23 3.00 -10.03
C ASP A 79 2.36 3.37 -9.07
N VAL A 80 3.10 2.37 -8.56
CA VAL A 80 4.31 2.60 -7.76
C VAL A 80 5.47 2.97 -8.70
N PRO A 81 6.14 4.11 -8.50
CA PRO A 81 7.23 4.51 -9.38
C PRO A 81 8.41 3.54 -9.33
N GLU A 82 8.83 3.04 -10.50
CA GLU A 82 9.98 2.12 -10.61
C GLU A 82 11.26 2.71 -10.01
N LYS A 83 11.44 4.03 -10.13
CA LYS A 83 12.58 4.75 -9.53
C LYS A 83 12.62 4.60 -7.99
N ASP A 84 11.47 4.53 -7.33
CA ASP A 84 11.39 4.44 -5.88
C ASP A 84 11.74 3.01 -5.45
N ILE A 85 11.30 2.00 -6.22
CA ILE A 85 11.66 0.59 -6.02
C ILE A 85 13.16 0.35 -6.22
N LYS A 86 13.76 0.91 -7.28
CA LYS A 86 15.20 0.79 -7.56
C LYS A 86 16.10 1.45 -6.52
N ALA A 87 15.56 2.39 -5.73
CA ALA A 87 16.29 3.05 -4.66
C ALA A 87 16.33 2.23 -3.36
N LEU A 88 15.53 1.15 -3.26
CA LEU A 88 15.48 0.30 -2.07
C LEU A 88 16.65 -0.68 -2.03
N ASN A 89 17.07 -1.04 -0.81
CA ASN A 89 18.05 -2.10 -0.61
C ASN A 89 17.37 -3.47 -0.68
N GLY A 90 17.82 -4.34 -1.59
CA GLY A 90 17.25 -5.67 -1.80
C GLY A 90 17.99 -6.81 -1.08
N ASN A 91 18.92 -6.52 -0.18
CA ASN A 91 19.74 -7.54 0.48
C ASN A 91 18.94 -8.41 1.48
N ASP A 92 17.89 -7.86 2.09
CA ASP A 92 16.96 -8.58 2.96
C ASP A 92 15.55 -8.47 2.37
N ILE A 93 14.95 -9.61 2.03
CA ILE A 93 13.60 -9.68 1.44
C ILE A 93 12.53 -9.21 2.43
N ALA A 94 12.71 -9.46 3.72
CA ALA A 94 11.77 -9.02 4.74
C ALA A 94 11.77 -7.49 4.86
N GLU A 95 12.96 -6.88 4.88
CA GLU A 95 13.12 -5.43 4.88
C GLU A 95 12.58 -4.80 3.59
N LEU A 96 12.88 -5.42 2.43
CA LEU A 96 12.37 -4.98 1.15
C LEU A 96 10.83 -5.02 1.10
N ALA A 97 10.22 -6.10 1.59
CA ALA A 97 8.76 -6.22 1.65
C ALA A 97 8.12 -5.15 2.53
N GLU A 98 8.74 -4.80 3.66
CA GLU A 98 8.27 -3.69 4.52
C GLU A 98 8.33 -2.34 3.80
N GLN A 99 9.48 -2.04 3.17
CA GLN A 99 9.68 -0.77 2.45
C GLN A 99 8.71 -0.64 1.27
N VAL A 100 8.49 -1.71 0.51
CA VAL A 100 7.55 -1.73 -0.61
C VAL A 100 6.10 -1.64 -0.13
N THR A 101 5.76 -2.27 1.00
CA THR A 101 4.44 -2.14 1.63
C THR A 101 4.12 -0.68 1.93
N PHE A 102 5.08 0.07 2.48
CA PHE A 102 4.90 1.50 2.69
C PHE A 102 4.66 2.26 1.38
N LEU A 103 5.43 2.00 0.32
CA LEU A 103 5.25 2.65 -0.98
C LEU A 103 3.86 2.36 -1.59
N ILE A 104 3.41 1.12 -1.51
CA ILE A 104 2.08 0.70 -1.98
C ILE A 104 0.98 1.43 -1.21
N LEU A 105 1.00 1.36 0.13
CA LEU A 105 -0.01 2.01 0.96
C LEU A 105 0.00 3.53 0.76
N LYS A 106 1.17 4.13 0.57
CA LYS A 106 1.33 5.55 0.22
C LYS A 106 0.64 5.91 -1.09
N ARG A 107 0.75 5.09 -2.13
CA ARG A 107 0.04 5.32 -3.41
C ARG A 107 -1.47 5.18 -3.25
N GLU A 108 -1.93 4.16 -2.52
CA GLU A 108 -3.37 3.99 -2.27
C GLU A 108 -3.96 5.15 -1.45
N TRP A 109 -3.23 5.61 -0.43
CA TRP A 109 -3.62 6.78 0.35
C TRP A 109 -3.70 8.03 -0.51
N GLN A 110 -2.70 8.29 -1.36
CA GLN A 110 -2.73 9.41 -2.31
C GLN A 110 -4.00 9.40 -3.17
N LYS A 111 -4.34 8.24 -3.75
CA LYS A 111 -5.56 8.10 -4.57
C LYS A 111 -6.82 8.43 -3.78
N VAL A 112 -6.95 7.92 -2.55
CA VAL A 112 -8.10 8.19 -1.69
C VAL A 112 -8.18 9.65 -1.29
N TRP A 113 -7.07 10.23 -0.84
CA TRP A 113 -7.02 11.60 -0.37
C TRP A 113 -7.40 12.58 -1.48
N PHE A 114 -6.79 12.47 -2.67
CA PHE A 114 -7.12 13.37 -3.79
C PHE A 114 -8.58 13.27 -4.19
N ARG A 115 -9.17 12.07 -4.29
CA ARG A 115 -10.59 11.89 -4.66
C ARG A 115 -11.60 12.44 -3.64
N ASN A 116 -11.17 12.73 -2.41
CA ASN A 116 -12.06 13.19 -1.33
C ASN A 116 -11.82 14.65 -0.92
N LYS A 117 -10.72 15.26 -1.37
CA LYS A 117 -10.32 16.62 -1.01
C LYS A 117 -10.25 17.56 -2.21
N TYR A 118 -10.34 17.03 -3.43
CA TYR A 118 -10.36 17.73 -4.71
C TYR A 118 -11.42 17.11 -5.63
#